data_AF-A0A535TGR6-F1
#
_entry.id   AF-A0A535TGR6-F1
#
_cell.length_a   1.000
_cell.length_b   1.000
_cell.length_c   1.000
_cell.angle_alpha   90.00
_cell.angle_beta   90.00
_cell.angle_gamma   90.00
#
_symmetry.space_group_name_H-M   'P 1'
#
loop_
_entity.id
_entity.type
_entity.pdbx_description
1 polymer ?
#
loop_
_entity_poly.entity_id
_entity_poly.type
_entity_poly.pdbx_seq_one_letter_code
_entity_poly.pdbx_strand_id
1 'polypeptide(L)'
;MVGAGVDQGMWTYKEWDWFQKSGMLNAQSLVNNGLNDACQNDGKPPWTYNQGVILGALVEIYKIKQGSGETDAVHFLQQARAIADAAITTLVNENGILTEPCEADNGCDGNGTQ
;
A
#
# COMPACT_ATOMS: atom_id res chain seq x y z
N MET A 1 -0.35 29.01 -17.71
CA MET A 1 0.17 27.77 -17.10
C MET A 1 -0.12 27.84 -15.61
N VAL A 2 -1.15 27.13 -15.15
CA VAL A 2 -1.52 27.07 -13.73
C VAL A 2 -0.61 26.03 -13.08
N GLY A 3 0.05 26.41 -11.98
CA GLY A 3 1.00 25.56 -11.27
C GLY A 3 0.31 24.37 -10.60
N ALA A 4 0.34 23.22 -11.27
CA ALA A 4 -0.14 21.94 -10.74
C ALA A 4 0.82 21.28 -9.72
N GLY A 5 2.02 21.85 -9.51
CA GLY A 5 3.07 21.20 -8.71
C GLY A 5 3.01 21.42 -7.20
N VAL A 6 2.30 22.44 -6.71
CA VAL A 6 2.37 22.84 -5.28
C VAL A 6 1.28 22.21 -4.41
N ASP A 7 0.16 21.79 -5.02
CA ASP A 7 -1.01 21.29 -4.28
C ASP A 7 -1.02 19.74 -4.18
N GLN A 8 -0.57 19.05 -5.25
CA GLN A 8 -0.58 17.59 -5.32
C GLN A 8 0.41 16.96 -4.33
N GLY A 9 1.62 17.53 -4.19
CA GLY A 9 2.62 17.06 -3.22
C GLY A 9 2.16 17.21 -1.77
N MET A 10 1.44 18.29 -1.45
CA MET A 10 0.95 18.52 -0.09
C MET A 10 -0.08 17.44 0.32
N TRP A 11 -1.00 17.08 -0.57
CA TRP A 11 -1.99 16.04 -0.26
C TRP A 11 -1.37 14.65 -0.18
N THR A 12 -0.45 14.29 -1.08
CA THR A 12 0.22 12.99 -1.04
C THR A 12 0.94 12.76 0.29
N TYR A 13 1.66 13.76 0.81
CA TYR A 13 2.38 13.60 2.07
C TYR A 13 1.45 13.54 3.28
N LYS A 14 0.37 14.35 3.27
CA LYS A 14 -0.65 14.30 4.33
C LYS A 14 -1.37 12.95 4.37
N GLU A 15 -1.69 12.40 3.21
CA GLU A 15 -2.34 11.10 3.10
C GLU A 15 -1.43 9.99 3.60
N TRP A 16 -0.15 10.01 3.23
CA TRP A 16 0.82 9.04 3.75
C TRP A 16 1.00 9.14 5.27
N ASP A 17 1.11 10.34 5.83
CA ASP A 17 1.21 10.55 7.27
C ASP A 17 -0.01 10.01 8.02
N TRP A 18 -1.21 10.20 7.47
CA TRP A 18 -2.44 9.61 8.02
C TRP A 18 -2.41 8.09 7.89
N PHE A 19 -2.04 7.58 6.72
CA PHE A 19 -2.02 6.14 6.44
C PHE A 19 -1.07 5.40 7.39
N GLN A 20 0.14 5.92 7.64
CA GLN A 20 1.06 5.32 8.61
C GLN A 20 0.47 5.27 10.03
N LYS A 21 -0.29 6.31 10.42
CA LYS A 21 -0.91 6.41 11.76
C LYS A 21 -2.21 5.60 11.87
N SER A 22 -2.83 5.24 10.76
CA SER A 22 -4.08 4.45 10.71
C SER A 22 -3.90 3.04 11.28
N GLY A 23 -2.67 2.51 11.25
CA GLY A 23 -2.37 1.14 11.62
C GLY A 23 -2.75 0.10 10.55
N MET A 24 -3.21 0.52 9.36
CA MET A 24 -3.53 -0.40 8.26
C MET A 24 -2.29 -1.11 7.69
N LEU A 25 -1.11 -0.49 7.75
CA LEU A 25 0.16 -1.19 7.52
C LEU A 25 0.49 -2.02 8.76
N ASN A 26 0.40 -3.35 8.63
CA ASN A 26 0.58 -4.27 9.74
C ASN A 26 2.05 -4.64 9.98
N ALA A 27 2.32 -5.41 11.04
CA ALA A 27 3.67 -5.80 11.44
C ALA A 27 4.41 -6.68 10.42
N GLN A 28 3.69 -7.31 9.50
CA GLN A 28 4.22 -8.12 8.40
C GLN A 28 4.52 -7.28 7.15
N SER A 29 4.39 -5.95 7.21
CA SER A 29 4.47 -5.06 6.06
C SER A 29 3.40 -5.30 4.99
N LEU A 30 2.24 -5.83 5.37
CA LEU A 30 1.06 -5.90 4.50
C LEU A 30 0.06 -4.81 4.87
N VAL A 31 -0.70 -4.36 3.87
CA VAL A 31 -1.79 -3.40 3.98
C VAL A 31 -3.09 -4.15 4.20
N ASN A 32 -3.68 -3.97 5.38
CA ASN A 32 -4.99 -4.51 5.72
C ASN A 32 -6.12 -3.75 5.00
N ASN A 33 -7.32 -4.33 5.02
CA ASN A 33 -8.48 -3.87 4.28
C ASN A 33 -8.92 -2.44 4.62
N GLY A 34 -8.98 -2.08 5.91
CA GLY A 34 -9.52 -0.79 6.29
C GLY A 34 -9.55 -0.54 7.79
N LEU A 35 -10.32 0.48 8.17
CA LEU A 35 -10.60 0.83 9.56
C LEU A 35 -12.05 0.47 9.92
N ASN A 36 -12.26 0.10 11.18
CA ASN A 36 -13.58 -0.09 11.77
C ASN A 36 -14.18 1.26 12.25
N ASP A 37 -15.39 1.22 12.81
CA ASP A 37 -16.10 2.41 13.33
C ASP A 37 -15.36 3.15 14.47
N ALA A 38 -14.38 2.51 15.09
CA ALA A 38 -13.51 3.10 16.10
C ALA A 38 -12.20 3.67 15.52
N CYS A 39 -12.08 3.77 14.18
CA CYS A 39 -10.88 4.19 13.47
C CYS A 39 -9.64 3.32 13.76
N GLN A 40 -9.85 2.04 14.00
CA GLN A 40 -8.79 1.05 14.22
C GLN A 40 -8.75 0.08 13.04
N ASN A 41 -7.57 -0.45 12.73
CA ASN A 41 -7.42 -1.51 11.73
C ASN A 41 -8.47 -2.61 11.95
N ASP A 42 -9.23 -2.93 10.90
CA ASP A 42 -10.36 -3.85 10.95
C ASP A 42 -9.95 -5.33 11.14
N GLY A 43 -8.64 -5.62 11.07
CA GLY A 43 -8.08 -6.95 11.25
C GLY A 43 -8.46 -7.96 10.17
N LYS A 44 -9.08 -7.50 9.07
CA LYS A 44 -9.48 -8.37 7.97
C LYS A 44 -8.27 -8.80 7.14
N PRO A 45 -8.38 -9.90 6.38
CA PRO A 45 -7.31 -10.37 5.51
C PRO A 45 -6.82 -9.26 4.55
N PRO A 46 -5.51 -9.23 4.26
CA PRO A 46 -4.95 -8.36 3.24
C PRO A 46 -5.40 -8.82 1.84
N TRP A 47 -5.67 -7.86 0.97
CA TRP A 47 -5.97 -8.06 -0.45
C TRP A 47 -4.79 -7.61 -1.29
N THR A 48 -4.53 -8.27 -2.44
CA THR A 48 -3.31 -7.96 -3.20
C THR A 48 -3.31 -6.54 -3.76
N TYR A 49 -4.47 -6.02 -4.17
CA TYR A 49 -4.59 -4.68 -4.75
C TYR A 49 -4.18 -3.57 -3.76
N ASN A 50 -4.52 -3.73 -2.48
CA ASN A 50 -4.11 -2.79 -1.43
C ASN A 50 -2.58 -2.67 -1.34
N GLN A 51 -1.88 -3.78 -1.58
CA GLN A 51 -0.41 -3.80 -1.59
C GLN A 51 0.10 -2.99 -2.78
N GLY A 52 -0.42 -3.29 -3.98
CA GLY A 52 -0.02 -2.65 -5.24
C GLY A 52 -0.24 -1.14 -5.25
N VAL A 53 -1.38 -0.67 -4.78
CA VAL A 53 -1.71 0.77 -4.74
C VAL A 53 -0.75 1.53 -3.82
N ILE A 54 -0.53 1.03 -2.60
CA ILE A 54 0.29 1.71 -1.60
C ILE A 54 1.77 1.64 -1.96
N LEU A 55 2.29 0.49 -2.40
CA LEU A 55 3.69 0.40 -2.83
C LEU A 55 3.95 1.31 -4.04
N GLY A 56 2.98 1.43 -4.97
CA GLY A 56 3.07 2.36 -6.09
C GLY A 56 3.15 3.82 -5.64
N ALA A 57 2.28 4.22 -4.70
CA ALA A 57 2.30 5.56 -4.13
C ALA A 57 3.64 5.90 -3.46
N LEU A 58 4.23 4.96 -2.73
CA LEU A 58 5.54 5.12 -2.08
C LEU A 58 6.69 5.32 -3.07
N VAL A 59 6.67 4.58 -4.19
CA VAL A 59 7.64 4.77 -5.27
C VAL A 59 7.51 6.16 -5.90
N GLU A 60 6.30 6.66 -6.10
CA GLU A 60 6.09 8.01 -6.63
C GLU A 60 6.51 9.10 -5.63
N ILE A 61 6.22 8.94 -4.33
CA ILE A 61 6.73 9.83 -3.29
C ILE A 61 8.26 9.90 -3.30
N TYR A 62 8.93 8.75 -3.41
CA TYR A 62 10.39 8.68 -3.50
C TYR A 62 10.91 9.51 -4.70
N LYS A 63 10.33 9.33 -5.89
CA LYS A 63 10.72 10.08 -7.09
C LYS A 63 10.51 11.58 -6.93
N ILE A 64 9.37 12.01 -6.40
CA ILE A 64 9.05 13.43 -6.19
C ILE A 64 10.07 14.08 -5.24
N LYS A 65 10.37 13.43 -4.11
CA LYS A 65 11.32 13.94 -3.11
C LYS A 65 12.76 13.98 -3.63
N GLN A 66 13.18 12.93 -4.33
CA GLN A 66 14.49 12.92 -4.98
C GLN A 66 14.63 14.05 -6.02
N GLY A 67 13.60 14.27 -6.84
CA GLY A 67 13.57 15.36 -7.82
C GLY A 67 13.61 16.76 -7.21
N SER A 68 13.12 16.90 -5.98
CA SER A 68 13.17 18.15 -5.19
C SER A 68 14.48 18.35 -4.43
N GLY A 69 15.42 17.39 -4.49
CA GLY A 69 16.70 17.45 -3.79
C GLY A 69 16.65 17.02 -2.32
N GLU A 70 15.54 16.43 -1.85
CA GLU A 70 15.48 15.86 -0.50
C GLU A 70 16.27 14.54 -0.44
N THR A 71 17.23 14.46 0.48
CA THR A 71 18.13 13.29 0.58
C THR A 71 17.61 12.17 1.48
N ASP A 72 16.58 12.43 2.29
CA ASP A 72 15.98 11.46 3.22
C ASP A 72 14.78 10.73 2.61
N ALA A 73 14.69 10.61 1.28
CA ALA A 73 13.54 9.97 0.63
C ALA A 73 13.64 8.42 0.61
N VAL A 74 14.81 7.85 0.92
CA VAL A 74 15.09 6.42 0.71
C VAL A 74 14.16 5.49 1.52
N HIS A 75 13.66 5.96 2.67
CA HIS A 75 12.77 5.17 3.53
C HIS A 75 11.43 4.84 2.85
N PHE A 76 10.92 5.69 1.94
CA PHE A 76 9.71 5.38 1.16
C PHE A 76 9.93 4.18 0.23
N LEU A 77 11.09 4.14 -0.45
CA LEU A 77 11.45 3.03 -1.32
C LEU A 77 11.70 1.74 -0.53
N GLN A 78 12.30 1.84 0.66
CA GLN A 78 12.47 0.71 1.58
C GLN A 78 11.13 0.14 2.04
N GLN A 79 10.17 0.99 2.40
CA GLN A 79 8.83 0.56 2.78
C GLN A 79 8.07 -0.08 1.59
N ALA A 80 8.19 0.50 0.39
CA ALA A 80 7.58 -0.08 -0.82
C ALA A 80 8.14 -1.49 -1.09
N ARG A 81 9.45 -1.66 -0.92
CA ARG A 81 10.10 -2.97 -1.05
C ARG A 81 9.63 -3.96 0.01
N ALA A 82 9.50 -3.52 1.26
CA ALA A 82 9.00 -4.39 2.33
C ALA A 82 7.57 -4.89 2.04
N ILE A 83 6.70 -4.03 1.49
CA ILE A 83 5.35 -4.42 1.05
C ILE A 83 5.42 -5.43 -0.09
N ALA A 84 6.24 -5.17 -1.11
CA ALA A 84 6.40 -6.07 -2.24
C ALA A 84 6.93 -7.44 -1.80
N ASP A 85 7.99 -7.47 -0.98
CA ASP A 85 8.59 -8.70 -0.47
C ASP A 85 7.59 -9.50 0.38
N ALA A 86 6.82 -8.83 1.25
CA ALA A 86 5.76 -9.47 2.03
C ALA A 86 4.66 -10.06 1.14
N ALA A 87 4.19 -9.31 0.15
CA ALA A 87 3.12 -9.75 -0.75
C ALA A 87 3.53 -10.98 -1.57
N ILE A 88 4.69 -10.96 -2.22
CA ILE A 88 5.13 -12.07 -3.08
C ILE A 88 5.56 -13.32 -2.29
N THR A 89 5.70 -13.22 -0.97
CA THR A 89 6.06 -14.36 -0.12
C THR A 89 4.88 -14.93 0.64
N THR A 90 3.83 -14.14 0.91
CA THR A 90 2.72 -14.54 1.79
C THR A 90 1.35 -14.54 1.13
N LEU A 91 1.17 -13.80 0.02
CA LEU A 91 -0.08 -13.73 -0.73
C LEU A 91 0.00 -14.53 -2.03
N VAL A 92 0.73 -15.65 -1.99
CA VAL A 92 0.95 -16.53 -3.13
C VAL A 92 0.57 -17.97 -2.76
N ASN A 93 0.15 -18.74 -3.75
CA ASN A 93 -0.01 -20.19 -3.61
C ASN A 93 1.35 -20.93 -3.62
N GLU A 94 1.29 -22.26 -3.51
CA GLU A 94 2.46 -23.15 -3.51
C GLU A 94 3.35 -23.02 -4.76
N ASN A 95 2.81 -22.50 -5.86
CA ASN A 95 3.53 -22.27 -7.12
C ASN A 95 4.08 -20.83 -7.24
N GLY A 96 3.92 -19.99 -6.21
CA GLY A 96 4.35 -18.59 -6.23
C GLY A 96 3.46 -17.66 -7.06
N ILE A 97 2.23 -18.08 -7.37
CA ILE A 97 1.24 -17.26 -8.08
C ILE A 97 0.42 -16.50 -7.04
N LEU A 98 0.23 -15.19 -7.23
CA LEU A 98 -0.60 -14.37 -6.34
C LEU A 98 -2.01 -14.95 -6.22
N THR A 99 -2.57 -14.85 -5.01
CA THR A 99 -3.92 -15.33 -4.71
C THR A 99 -4.68 -14.37 -3.83
N GLU A 100 -6.00 -14.35 -3.97
CA GLU A 100 -6.88 -13.57 -3.09
C GLU A 100 -7.52 -14.42 -2.00
N PRO A 101 -7.86 -13.84 -0.83
CA PRO A 101 -8.53 -14.55 0.25
C PRO A 101 -9.82 -15.27 -0.16
N CYS A 102 -10.51 -14.78 -1.19
CA CYS A 102 -11.78 -15.34 -1.67
C CYS A 102 -11.64 -16.52 -2.65
N GLU A 103 -10.45 -16.78 -3.19
CA GLU A 103 -10.26 -17.80 -4.23
C GLU A 103 -10.39 -19.22 -3.69
N ALA A 104 -10.03 -19.44 -2.42
CA ALA A 104 -10.05 -20.75 -1.77
C ALA A 104 -11.44 -21.42 -1.82
N ASP A 105 -12.50 -20.62 -1.72
CA ASP A 105 -13.89 -21.09 -1.70
C ASP A 105 -14.68 -20.69 -2.96
N ASN A 106 -14.00 -20.22 -4.02
CA ASN A 106 -14.63 -19.62 -5.22
C ASN A 106 -15.64 -18.50 -4.88
N GLY A 107 -15.37 -17.76 -3.81
CA GLY A 107 -16.28 -16.75 -3.26
C GLY A 107 -16.03 -15.34 -3.75
N CYS A 108 -15.14 -15.16 -4.73
CA CYS A 108 -14.80 -13.84 -5.25
C CYS A 108 -15.99 -13.21 -5.98
N ASP A 109 -16.36 -12.01 -5.57
CA ASP A 109 -17.26 -11.15 -6.35
C ASP A 109 -16.47 -10.43 -7.47
N GLY A 110 -17.15 -9.58 -8.24
CA GLY A 110 -16.50 -8.86 -9.35
C GLY A 110 -15.40 -7.88 -8.94
N ASN A 111 -15.21 -7.59 -7.65
CA ASN A 111 -14.12 -6.76 -7.13
C ASN A 111 -12.95 -7.59 -6.62
N GLY A 112 -13.15 -8.89 -6.35
CA GLY A 112 -12.14 -9.81 -5.82
C GLY A 112 -11.54 -10.74 -6.86
N THR A 113 -12.04 -10.76 -8.10
CA THR A 113 -11.44 -11.53 -9.21
C THR A 113 -10.21 -10.83 -9.78
N GLN A 114 -9.10 -11.56 -9.94
CA GLN A 114 -7.91 -11.11 -10.69
C GLN A 114 -8.00 -11.47 -12.19
#